data_AF-A0A0K9YQA3-F1
#
_entry.id   AF-A0A0K9YQA3-F1
#
_cell.length_a   1.000
_cell.length_b   1.000
_cell.length_c   1.000
_cell.angle_alpha   90.00
_cell.angle_beta   90.00
_cell.angle_gamma   90.00
#
_symmetry.space_group_name_H-M   'P 1'
#
loop_
_entity.id
_entity.type
_entity.pdbx_description
1 polymer ?
#
loop_
_entity_poly.entity_id
_entity_poly.type
_entity_poly.pdbx_seq_one_letter_code
_entity_poly.pdbx_strand_id
1 'polypeptide(L)'
;MEQHVKERIRKQYGNLTASQKIISKIAIEKPGLLAIHTAKKIAELTNTSEATVIRFCYALGYSGYTELQDEIKKSLVIGEQKKGPFQKYRDSEDALSRDNFAHQVIETDIAYLQQSLQQIDYRLLQQAIDHIIRANRIVVVGFRWCHIPAKWLFSSLNAIKGNTHLYIGAVDNADYFLTERDQEWLVIAISFPRHPSETVALVHSAKELGAKILAITEGELSPISQAADLLLKITTPQPVATSGMPTLFSILNVLIKGVMVHDSENVQKRLQHYDEISSKLYSFVGDEEDDYSIF
;
A
#
# COMPACT_ATOMS: atom_id res chain seq x y z
N MET A 1 2.00 -16.13 15.85
CA MET A 1 3.45 -15.93 15.67
C MET A 1 4.06 -15.03 16.76
N GLU A 2 3.59 -13.80 17.02
CA GLU A 2 4.03 -13.04 18.24
C GLU A 2 3.68 -13.80 19.54
N GLN A 3 2.54 -14.49 19.51
CA GLN A 3 2.12 -15.45 20.53
C GLN A 3 3.13 -16.58 20.75
N HIS A 4 3.90 -17.00 19.74
CA HIS A 4 4.75 -18.18 19.82
C HIS A 4 6.05 -17.89 20.60
N VAL A 5 6.68 -16.73 20.38
CA VAL A 5 7.81 -16.28 21.21
C VAL A 5 7.37 -16.06 22.67
N LYS A 6 6.25 -15.36 22.90
CA LYS A 6 5.70 -15.14 24.24
C LYS A 6 5.30 -16.45 24.93
N GLU A 7 4.76 -17.41 24.19
CA GLU A 7 4.37 -18.71 24.71
C GLU A 7 5.59 -19.60 25.02
N ARG A 8 6.63 -19.58 24.19
CA ARG A 8 7.93 -20.22 24.49
C ARG A 8 8.56 -19.63 25.75
N ILE A 9 8.56 -18.30 25.90
CA ILE A 9 9.02 -17.64 27.12
C ILE A 9 8.18 -18.09 28.31
N ARG A 10 6.85 -18.09 28.21
CA ARG A 10 5.96 -18.52 29.31
C ARG A 10 6.21 -19.98 29.72
N LYS A 11 6.40 -20.87 28.76
CA LYS A 11 6.70 -22.30 29.01
C LYS A 11 8.07 -22.50 29.68
N GLN A 12 9.07 -21.70 29.30
CA GLN A 12 10.44 -21.84 29.82
C GLN A 12 10.79 -20.90 30.97
N TYR A 13 9.90 -19.98 31.35
CA TYR A 13 10.19 -18.90 32.31
C TYR A 13 10.72 -19.41 33.66
N GLY A 14 10.19 -20.56 34.13
CA GLY A 14 10.63 -21.21 35.36
C GLY A 14 12.09 -21.66 35.32
N ASN A 15 12.59 -22.02 34.13
CA ASN A 15 13.94 -22.53 33.91
C ASN A 15 14.96 -21.43 33.57
N LEU A 16 14.51 -20.18 33.41
CA LEU A 16 15.39 -19.05 33.10
C LEU A 16 16.15 -18.59 34.36
N THR A 17 17.44 -18.30 34.20
CA THR A 17 18.24 -17.61 35.24
C THR A 17 17.76 -16.17 35.45
N ALA A 18 18.19 -15.53 36.54
CA ALA A 18 17.83 -14.13 36.83
C ALA A 18 18.18 -13.19 35.67
N SER A 19 19.37 -13.31 35.09
CA SER A 19 19.79 -12.50 33.92
C SER A 19 18.97 -12.81 32.66
N GLN A 20 18.60 -14.07 32.44
CA GLN A 20 17.73 -14.44 31.32
C GLN A 20 16.30 -13.94 31.49
N LYS A 21 15.80 -13.85 32.73
CA LYS A 21 14.49 -13.26 33.02
C LYS A 21 14.45 -11.77 32.66
N ILE A 22 15.54 -11.03 32.89
CA ILE A 22 15.66 -9.62 32.46
C ILE A 22 15.53 -9.52 30.94
N ILE A 23 16.24 -10.39 30.20
CA ILE A 23 16.16 -10.41 28.72
C ILE A 23 14.75 -10.78 28.26
N SER A 24 14.09 -11.74 28.92
CA SER A 24 12.72 -12.15 28.62
C SER A 24 11.71 -11.01 28.79
N LYS A 25 11.93 -10.12 29.77
CA LYS A 25 11.09 -8.95 29.99
C LYS A 25 11.15 -8.00 28.80
N ILE A 26 12.34 -7.72 28.27
CA ILE A 26 12.49 -6.93 27.04
C ILE A 26 11.84 -7.65 25.84
N ALA A 27 12.02 -8.96 25.70
CA ALA A 27 11.40 -9.71 24.61
C ALA A 27 9.85 -9.66 24.63
N ILE A 28 9.23 -9.53 25.81
CA ILE A 28 7.77 -9.41 25.96
C ILE A 28 7.31 -7.96 25.79
N GLU A 29 7.95 -7.02 26.49
CA GLU A 29 7.50 -5.62 26.60
C GLU A 29 7.96 -4.76 25.41
N LYS A 30 9.16 -5.03 24.87
CA LYS A 30 9.80 -4.25 23.81
C LYS A 30 10.43 -5.16 22.73
N PRO A 31 9.66 -6.06 22.10
CA PRO A 31 10.17 -6.99 21.08
C PRO A 31 10.88 -6.28 19.92
N GLY A 32 10.48 -5.05 19.58
CA GLY A 32 11.13 -4.23 18.55
C GLY A 32 12.62 -3.99 18.79
N LEU A 33 13.07 -3.91 20.05
CA LEU A 33 14.49 -3.75 20.37
C LEU A 33 15.31 -4.97 19.93
N LEU A 34 14.77 -6.18 20.13
CA LEU A 34 15.44 -7.42 19.69
C LEU A 34 15.45 -7.52 18.16
N ALA A 35 14.43 -6.97 17.49
CA ALA A 35 14.32 -6.99 16.03
C ALA A 35 15.40 -6.15 15.34
N ILE A 36 15.82 -5.02 15.93
CA ILE A 36 16.71 -4.04 15.28
C ILE A 36 18.15 -4.02 15.83
N HIS A 37 18.38 -4.60 17.02
CA HIS A 37 19.68 -4.57 17.67
C HIS A 37 20.38 -5.93 17.67
N THR A 38 21.71 -5.91 17.73
CA THR A 38 22.55 -7.11 17.84
C THR A 38 22.48 -7.71 19.25
N ALA A 39 22.89 -8.98 19.40
CA ALA A 39 22.96 -9.65 20.71
C ALA A 39 23.85 -8.88 21.70
N LYS A 40 25.00 -8.36 21.24
CA LYS A 40 25.85 -7.45 22.00
C LYS A 40 25.10 -6.22 22.53
N LYS A 41 24.29 -5.57 21.69
CA LYS A 41 23.56 -4.36 22.13
C LYS A 41 22.43 -4.68 23.10
N ILE A 42 21.76 -5.82 22.95
CA ILE A 42 20.79 -6.31 23.94
C ILE A 42 21.47 -6.62 25.27
N ALA A 43 22.66 -7.19 25.25
CA ALA A 43 23.45 -7.44 26.44
C ALA A 43 23.76 -6.14 27.20
N GLU A 44 24.20 -5.10 26.50
CA GLU A 44 24.38 -3.76 27.08
C GLU A 44 23.08 -3.20 27.71
N LEU A 45 21.97 -3.25 26.97
CA LEU A 45 20.66 -2.71 27.43
C LEU A 45 20.10 -3.46 28.64
N THR A 46 20.46 -4.73 28.81
CA THR A 46 20.00 -5.57 29.91
C THR A 46 21.01 -5.65 31.06
N ASN A 47 22.16 -4.98 30.92
CA ASN A 47 23.30 -5.12 31.82
C ASN A 47 23.71 -6.59 32.02
N THR A 48 23.76 -7.35 30.92
CA THR A 48 24.18 -8.76 30.87
C THR A 48 25.32 -8.95 29.88
N SER A 49 25.81 -10.19 29.72
CA SER A 49 26.80 -10.53 28.70
C SER A 49 26.16 -11.04 27.42
N GLU A 50 26.84 -10.88 26.29
CA GLU A 50 26.39 -11.40 24.99
C GLU A 50 26.16 -12.93 25.03
N ALA A 51 27.04 -13.66 25.72
CA ALA A 51 26.88 -15.09 25.97
C ALA A 51 25.59 -15.42 26.77
N THR A 52 25.09 -14.50 27.59
CA THR A 52 23.83 -14.67 28.32
C THR A 52 22.62 -14.48 27.40
N VAL A 53 22.69 -13.54 26.45
CA VAL A 53 21.67 -13.36 25.40
C VAL A 53 21.60 -14.59 24.49
N ILE A 54 22.75 -15.13 24.09
CA ILE A 54 22.81 -16.36 23.28
C ILE A 54 22.23 -17.56 24.06
N ARG A 55 22.62 -17.75 25.32
CA ARG A 55 22.04 -18.81 26.18
C ARG A 55 20.54 -18.65 26.39
N PHE A 56 20.02 -17.42 26.45
CA PHE A 56 18.59 -17.16 26.49
C PHE A 56 17.89 -17.69 25.23
N CYS A 57 18.46 -17.45 24.03
CA CYS A 57 17.90 -17.95 22.77
C CYS A 57 17.82 -19.48 22.76
N TYR A 58 18.89 -20.15 23.17
CA TYR A 58 18.91 -21.61 23.30
C TYR A 58 17.89 -22.14 24.32
N ALA A 59 17.74 -21.46 25.47
CA ALA A 59 16.75 -21.84 26.48
C ALA A 59 15.30 -21.77 25.96
N LEU A 60 15.03 -20.92 24.96
CA LEU A 60 13.74 -20.82 24.28
C LEU A 60 13.58 -21.80 23.10
N GLY A 61 14.61 -22.59 22.80
CA GLY A 61 14.62 -23.57 21.72
C GLY A 61 14.89 -22.97 20.34
N TYR A 62 15.66 -21.88 20.27
CA TYR A 62 16.23 -21.35 19.03
C TYR A 62 17.69 -21.77 18.88
N SER A 63 18.15 -21.95 17.64
CA SER A 63 19.53 -22.21 17.23
C SER A 63 20.49 -21.01 17.44
N GLY A 64 19.96 -19.83 17.75
CA GLY A 64 20.77 -18.65 18.03
C GLY A 64 19.93 -17.36 18.08
N TYR A 65 20.61 -16.23 18.24
CA TYR A 65 19.96 -14.92 18.30
C TYR A 65 19.30 -14.52 16.98
N THR A 66 19.91 -14.87 15.84
CA THR A 66 19.37 -14.56 14.51
C THR A 66 18.00 -15.18 14.30
N GLU A 67 17.82 -16.45 14.67
CA GLU A 67 16.53 -17.14 14.51
C GLU A 67 15.43 -16.51 15.38
N LEU A 68 15.73 -16.20 16.64
CA LEU A 68 14.82 -15.47 17.52
C LEU A 68 14.46 -14.09 16.92
N GLN A 69 15.47 -13.38 16.44
CA GLN A 69 15.32 -12.05 15.85
C GLN A 69 14.42 -12.10 14.60
N ASP A 70 14.58 -13.11 13.74
CA ASP A 70 13.77 -13.27 12.53
C ASP A 70 12.32 -13.62 12.85
N GLU A 71 12.06 -14.49 13.84
CA GLU A 71 10.70 -14.78 14.30
C GLU A 71 10.02 -13.52 14.86
N ILE A 72 10.75 -12.73 15.65
CA ILE A 72 10.26 -11.46 16.19
C ILE A 72 9.97 -10.47 15.06
N LYS A 73 10.89 -10.27 14.10
CA LYS A 73 10.68 -9.40 12.92
C LYS A 73 9.42 -9.77 12.16
N LYS A 74 9.25 -11.06 11.82
CA LYS A 74 8.05 -11.55 11.13
C LYS A 74 6.79 -11.30 11.97
N SER A 75 6.88 -11.43 13.29
CA SER A 75 5.74 -11.19 14.17
C SER A 75 5.35 -9.71 14.29
N LEU A 76 6.32 -8.80 14.27
CA LEU A 76 6.11 -7.34 14.34
C LEU A 76 5.51 -6.79 13.06
N VAL A 77 5.97 -7.27 11.90
CA VAL A 77 5.37 -6.94 10.60
C VAL A 77 3.88 -7.31 10.60
N ILE A 78 3.52 -8.48 11.13
CA ILE A 78 2.11 -8.88 11.29
C ILE A 78 1.41 -8.08 12.40
N GLY A 79 2.10 -7.73 13.49
CA GLY A 79 1.57 -6.95 14.62
C GLY A 79 1.18 -5.52 14.25
N GLU A 80 1.97 -4.84 13.40
CA GLU A 80 1.61 -3.54 12.82
C GLU A 80 0.41 -3.62 11.88
N GLN A 81 0.25 -4.75 11.18
CA GLN A 81 -0.96 -5.04 10.43
C GLN A 81 -2.17 -5.37 11.33
N LYS A 82 -1.94 -5.88 12.55
CA LYS A 82 -2.99 -6.18 13.54
C LYS A 82 -3.48 -4.96 14.32
N LYS A 83 -2.74 -3.84 14.36
CA LYS A 83 -3.30 -2.58 14.87
C LYS A 83 -4.50 -2.20 13.99
N GLY A 84 -5.69 -2.20 14.58
CA GLY A 84 -6.88 -1.69 13.90
C GLY A 84 -6.69 -0.21 13.54
N PRO A 85 -7.36 0.31 12.49
CA PRO A 85 -7.38 1.72 12.13
C PRO A 85 -7.71 2.63 13.29
N PHE A 86 -8.53 2.19 14.25
CA PHE A 86 -8.80 2.95 15.45
C PHE A 86 -7.56 3.16 16.34
N GLN A 87 -6.72 2.13 16.52
CA GLN A 87 -5.47 2.27 17.27
C GLN A 87 -4.45 3.12 16.50
N LYS A 88 -4.35 2.92 15.18
CA LYS A 88 -3.49 3.76 14.31
C LYS A 88 -3.92 5.23 14.35
N TYR A 89 -5.22 5.49 14.34
CA TYR A 89 -5.80 6.82 14.49
C TYR A 89 -5.47 7.46 15.84
N ARG A 90 -5.63 6.72 16.95
CA ARG A 90 -5.25 7.21 18.29
C ARG A 90 -3.78 7.58 18.37
N ASP A 91 -2.90 6.70 17.89
CA ASP A 91 -1.47 6.95 17.88
C ASP A 91 -1.11 8.19 17.03
N SER A 92 -1.85 8.45 15.93
CA SER A 92 -1.68 9.66 15.11
C SER A 92 -2.25 10.93 15.76
N GLU A 93 -3.38 10.85 16.47
CA GLU A 93 -3.97 12.01 17.14
C GLU A 93 -3.21 12.43 18.38
N ASP A 94 -2.71 11.49 19.17
CA ASP A 94 -1.93 11.79 20.38
C ASP A 94 -0.61 12.53 20.04
N ALA A 95 -0.14 12.43 18.78
CA ALA A 95 1.02 13.15 18.27
C ALA A 95 0.72 14.57 17.77
N LEU A 96 -0.56 14.92 17.54
CA LEU A 96 -0.97 16.23 17.03
C LEU A 96 -1.18 17.22 18.17
N SER A 97 -0.54 18.39 18.07
CA SER A 97 -0.83 19.54 18.92
C SER A 97 -2.12 20.19 18.43
N ARG A 98 -3.06 20.46 19.35
CA ARG A 98 -4.33 21.13 19.00
C ARG A 98 -4.13 22.51 18.38
N ASP A 99 -3.05 23.20 18.73
CA ASP A 99 -2.80 24.57 18.26
C ASP A 99 -2.05 24.60 16.91
N ASN A 100 -1.43 23.50 16.48
CA ASN A 100 -0.60 23.45 15.27
C ASN A 100 -0.92 22.27 14.33
N PHE A 101 -2.11 21.67 14.47
CA PHE A 101 -2.47 20.45 13.74
C PHE A 101 -2.42 20.63 12.22
N ALA A 102 -2.83 21.79 11.69
CA ALA A 102 -2.84 22.03 10.26
C ALA A 102 -1.43 21.98 9.66
N HIS A 103 -0.46 22.67 10.29
CA HIS A 103 0.94 22.62 9.88
C HIS A 103 1.51 21.20 10.00
N GLN A 104 1.21 20.49 11.09
CA GLN A 104 1.70 19.12 11.30
C GLN A 104 1.16 18.13 10.27
N VAL A 105 -0.12 18.25 9.88
CA VAL A 105 -0.72 17.43 8.83
C VAL A 105 -0.04 17.69 7.48
N ILE A 106 0.09 18.96 7.09
CA ILE A 106 0.71 19.32 5.80
C ILE A 106 2.18 18.92 5.75
N GLU A 107 2.96 19.15 6.81
CA GLU A 107 4.36 18.70 6.88
C GLU A 107 4.49 17.17 6.82
N THR A 108 3.54 16.45 7.42
CA THR A 108 3.49 14.99 7.30
C THR A 108 3.25 14.58 5.85
N ASP A 109 2.28 15.19 5.17
CA ASP A 109 2.01 14.90 3.76
C ASP A 109 3.24 15.20 2.89
N ILE A 110 3.91 16.34 3.09
CA ILE A 110 5.15 16.72 2.39
C ILE A 110 6.23 15.66 2.61
N ALA A 111 6.46 15.23 3.85
CA ALA A 111 7.47 14.24 4.17
C ALA A 111 7.20 12.89 3.49
N TYR A 112 5.96 12.41 3.48
CA TYR A 112 5.60 11.16 2.81
C TYR A 112 5.62 11.26 1.29
N LEU A 113 5.30 12.43 0.72
CA LEU A 113 5.47 12.69 -0.71
C LEU A 113 6.94 12.68 -1.12
N GLN A 114 7.82 13.34 -0.36
CA GLN A 114 9.26 13.33 -0.59
C GLN A 114 9.84 11.91 -0.46
N GLN A 115 9.42 11.17 0.57
CA GLN A 115 9.82 9.77 0.73
C GLN A 115 9.34 8.91 -0.44
N SER A 116 8.10 9.09 -0.89
CA SER A 116 7.55 8.36 -2.03
C SER A 116 8.33 8.66 -3.30
N LEU A 117 8.66 9.93 -3.57
CA LEU A 117 9.48 10.34 -4.72
C LEU A 117 10.84 9.62 -4.75
N GLN A 118 11.49 9.48 -3.59
CA GLN A 118 12.78 8.79 -3.49
C GLN A 118 12.68 7.27 -3.70
N GLN A 119 11.49 6.70 -3.53
CA GLN A 119 11.24 5.25 -3.63
C GLN A 119 10.66 4.83 -4.98
N ILE A 120 10.34 5.78 -5.87
CA ILE A 120 9.83 5.47 -7.20
C ILE A 120 10.93 4.74 -8.00
N ASP A 121 10.63 3.50 -8.38
CA ASP A 121 11.35 2.84 -9.45
C ASP A 121 10.82 3.37 -10.79
N TYR A 122 11.59 4.27 -11.41
CA TYR A 122 11.22 4.89 -12.68
C TYR A 122 11.09 3.90 -13.83
N ARG A 123 11.77 2.75 -13.78
CA ARG A 123 11.63 1.71 -14.80
C ARG A 123 10.28 1.00 -14.65
N LEU A 124 9.90 0.63 -13.43
CA LEU A 124 8.58 0.04 -13.17
C LEU A 124 7.45 1.03 -13.47
N LEU A 125 7.64 2.31 -13.15
CA LEU A 125 6.70 3.37 -13.48
C LEU A 125 6.50 3.47 -15.01
N GLN A 126 7.58 3.50 -15.79
CA GLN A 126 7.48 3.53 -17.25
C GLN A 126 6.76 2.29 -17.80
N GLN A 127 7.08 1.10 -17.26
CA GLN A 127 6.39 -0.14 -17.66
C GLN A 127 4.89 -0.08 -17.35
N ALA A 128 4.51 0.46 -16.19
CA ALA A 128 3.10 0.65 -15.84
C ALA A 128 2.40 1.60 -16.83
N ILE A 129 3.04 2.72 -17.18
CA ILE A 129 2.53 3.67 -18.18
C ILE A 129 2.36 2.98 -19.55
N ASP A 130 3.37 2.26 -20.02
CA ASP A 130 3.32 1.54 -21.30
C ASP A 130 2.17 0.52 -21.35
N HIS A 131 1.96 -0.22 -20.25
CA HIS A 131 0.85 -1.18 -20.16
C HIS A 131 -0.50 -0.47 -20.13
N ILE A 132 -0.63 0.69 -19.47
CA ILE A 132 -1.85 1.50 -19.50
C ILE A 132 -2.12 1.99 -20.92
N ILE A 133 -1.11 2.47 -21.64
CA ILE A 133 -1.26 2.98 -23.02
C ILE A 133 -1.72 1.86 -23.96
N ARG A 134 -1.07 0.69 -23.92
CA ARG A 134 -1.37 -0.43 -24.83
C ARG A 134 -2.68 -1.16 -24.50
N ALA A 135 -3.16 -1.09 -23.26
CA ALA A 135 -4.32 -1.88 -22.87
C ALA A 135 -5.58 -1.52 -23.67
N ASN A 136 -6.22 -2.54 -24.25
CA ASN A 136 -7.49 -2.39 -24.96
C ASN A 136 -8.69 -2.33 -24.01
N ARG A 137 -8.53 -2.90 -22.81
CA ARG A 137 -9.47 -2.78 -21.68
C ARG A 137 -8.69 -2.61 -20.39
N ILE A 138 -9.07 -1.62 -19.60
CA ILE A 138 -8.52 -1.41 -18.27
C ILE A 138 -9.61 -1.66 -17.24
N VAL A 139 -9.30 -2.43 -16.20
CA VAL A 139 -10.16 -2.65 -15.05
C VAL A 139 -9.47 -2.04 -13.84
N VAL A 140 -10.15 -1.12 -13.16
CA VAL A 140 -9.67 -0.59 -11.88
C VAL A 140 -10.49 -1.21 -10.77
N VAL A 141 -9.83 -1.70 -9.72
CA VAL A 141 -10.47 -2.26 -8.53
C VAL A 141 -9.87 -1.71 -7.25
N GLY A 142 -10.74 -1.35 -6.32
CA GLY A 142 -10.40 -1.02 -4.95
C GLY A 142 -11.68 -1.05 -4.12
N PHE A 143 -11.68 -1.79 -3.02
CA PHE A 143 -12.84 -1.88 -2.12
C PHE A 143 -12.65 -1.02 -0.87
N ARG A 144 -13.76 -0.67 -0.21
CA ARG A 144 -13.79 0.18 1.00
C ARG A 144 -13.13 1.54 0.74
N TRP A 145 -12.18 1.95 1.58
CA TRP A 145 -11.48 3.23 1.43
C TRP A 145 -10.68 3.33 0.11
N CYS A 146 -10.22 2.21 -0.43
CA CYS A 146 -9.52 2.18 -1.72
C CYS A 146 -10.48 2.33 -2.92
N HIS A 147 -11.80 2.29 -2.70
CA HIS A 147 -12.78 2.58 -3.76
C HIS A 147 -12.70 4.04 -4.24
N ILE A 148 -12.40 4.97 -3.34
CA ILE A 148 -12.29 6.40 -3.67
C ILE A 148 -11.14 6.66 -4.67
N PRO A 149 -9.88 6.28 -4.38
CA PRO A 149 -8.78 6.45 -5.34
C PRO A 149 -8.96 5.58 -6.61
N ALA A 150 -9.58 4.40 -6.49
CA ALA A 150 -9.92 3.57 -7.66
C ALA A 150 -10.91 4.27 -8.59
N LYS A 151 -11.97 4.86 -8.02
CA LYS A 151 -12.98 5.63 -8.78
C LYS A 151 -12.36 6.86 -9.43
N TRP A 152 -11.50 7.59 -8.72
CA TRP A 152 -10.79 8.73 -9.29
C TRP A 152 -9.90 8.30 -10.47
N LEU A 153 -9.13 7.22 -10.31
CA LEU A 153 -8.27 6.71 -11.39
C LEU A 153 -9.10 6.27 -12.61
N PHE A 154 -10.22 5.57 -12.37
CA PHE A 154 -11.18 5.21 -13.41
C PHE A 154 -11.69 6.44 -14.18
N SER A 155 -12.12 7.49 -13.47
CA SER A 155 -12.62 8.71 -14.10
C SER A 155 -11.53 9.43 -14.90
N SER A 156 -10.33 9.56 -14.35
CA SER A 156 -9.18 10.18 -15.02
C SER A 156 -8.77 9.42 -16.27
N LEU A 157 -8.69 8.08 -16.20
CA LEU A 157 -8.38 7.25 -17.37
C LEU A 157 -9.48 7.31 -18.43
N ASN A 158 -10.76 7.40 -18.05
CA ASN A 158 -11.84 7.51 -19.04
C ASN A 158 -11.92 8.86 -19.75
N ALA A 159 -11.48 9.93 -19.07
CA ALA A 159 -11.30 11.22 -19.69
C ALA A 159 -10.23 11.16 -20.79
N ILE A 160 -9.09 10.50 -20.53
CA ILE A 160 -7.94 10.51 -21.47
C ILE A 160 -7.86 9.32 -22.44
N LYS A 161 -8.53 8.19 -22.14
CA LYS A 161 -8.44 6.93 -22.92
C LYS A 161 -9.80 6.30 -23.23
N GLY A 162 -10.76 6.40 -22.30
CA GLY A 162 -12.17 6.04 -22.55
C GLY A 162 -12.53 4.55 -22.54
N ASN A 163 -11.59 3.66 -22.18
CA ASN A 163 -11.78 2.20 -22.20
C ASN A 163 -11.57 1.55 -20.81
N THR A 164 -11.88 2.29 -19.75
CA THR A 164 -11.66 1.84 -18.37
C THR A 164 -12.98 1.48 -17.70
N HIS A 165 -13.02 0.36 -16.99
CA HIS A 165 -14.14 -0.07 -16.15
C HIS A 165 -13.75 -0.02 -14.68
N LEU A 166 -14.64 0.47 -13.81
CA LEU A 166 -14.48 0.39 -12.36
C LEU A 166 -15.25 -0.82 -11.85
N TYR A 167 -14.53 -1.84 -11.38
CA TYR A 167 -15.18 -3.00 -10.77
C TYR A 167 -15.68 -2.67 -9.37
N ILE A 168 -17.01 -2.75 -9.16
CA ILE A 168 -17.68 -2.47 -7.88
C ILE A 168 -18.34 -3.71 -7.25
N GLY A 169 -18.27 -4.86 -7.91
CA GLY A 169 -18.70 -6.18 -7.40
C GLY A 169 -20.20 -6.40 -7.29
N ALA A 170 -20.94 -5.56 -6.56
CA ALA A 170 -22.36 -5.79 -6.30
C ALA A 170 -23.24 -5.74 -7.57
N VAL A 171 -22.81 -4.98 -8.58
CA VAL A 171 -23.48 -4.81 -9.87
C VAL A 171 -22.72 -5.52 -11.00
N ASP A 172 -21.39 -5.55 -10.88
CA ASP A 172 -20.52 -6.28 -11.79
C ASP A 172 -20.47 -7.75 -11.37
N ASN A 173 -21.34 -8.58 -11.92
CA ASN A 173 -21.20 -10.03 -11.74
C ASN A 173 -19.79 -10.45 -12.19
N ALA A 174 -18.97 -10.91 -11.24
CA ALA A 174 -17.58 -11.28 -11.46
C ALA A 174 -17.44 -12.30 -12.60
N ASP A 175 -18.33 -13.30 -12.65
CA ASP A 175 -18.29 -14.36 -13.65
C ASP A 175 -18.49 -13.79 -15.05
N TYR A 176 -19.49 -12.93 -15.23
CA TYR A 176 -19.74 -12.26 -16.51
C TYR A 176 -18.58 -11.33 -16.87
N PHE A 177 -18.16 -10.50 -15.92
CA PHE A 177 -17.12 -9.50 -16.12
C PHE A 177 -15.77 -10.10 -16.56
N LEU A 178 -15.43 -11.26 -16.00
CA LEU A 178 -14.20 -12.00 -16.28
C LEU A 178 -14.30 -12.89 -17.54
N THR A 179 -15.50 -13.10 -18.10
CA THR A 179 -15.68 -13.85 -19.36
C THR A 179 -15.36 -13.04 -20.60
N GLU A 180 -15.52 -11.71 -20.55
CA GLU A 180 -15.03 -10.82 -21.59
C GLU A 180 -13.50 -10.72 -21.50
N ARG A 181 -12.80 -11.22 -22.51
CA ARG A 181 -11.33 -11.25 -22.56
C ARG A 181 -10.87 -10.58 -23.83
N ASP A 182 -9.86 -9.74 -23.71
CA ASP A 182 -9.05 -9.30 -24.84
C ASP A 182 -7.58 -9.71 -24.60
N GLN A 183 -6.77 -9.72 -25.65
CA GLN A 183 -5.38 -10.19 -25.57
C GLN A 183 -4.46 -9.25 -24.78
N GLU A 184 -4.92 -8.06 -24.36
CA GLU A 184 -4.12 -7.00 -23.73
C GLU A 184 -4.84 -6.28 -22.58
N TRP A 185 -5.71 -6.99 -21.85
CA TRP A 185 -6.46 -6.36 -20.76
C TRP A 185 -5.62 -6.23 -19.48
N LEU A 186 -5.75 -5.08 -18.84
CA LEU A 186 -4.99 -4.68 -17.66
C LEU A 186 -5.93 -4.55 -16.46
N VAL A 187 -5.57 -5.18 -15.34
CA VAL A 187 -6.21 -4.93 -14.03
C VAL A 187 -5.28 -4.08 -13.18
N ILE A 188 -5.77 -2.92 -12.76
CA ILE A 188 -5.12 -2.03 -11.79
C ILE A 188 -5.81 -2.20 -10.45
N ALA A 189 -5.11 -2.81 -9.49
CA ALA A 189 -5.66 -3.11 -8.18
C ALA A 189 -5.03 -2.23 -7.10
N ILE A 190 -5.87 -1.51 -6.35
CA ILE A 190 -5.46 -0.66 -5.23
C ILE A 190 -5.90 -1.34 -3.93
N SER A 191 -4.93 -1.74 -3.11
CA SER A 191 -5.21 -2.41 -1.84
C SER A 191 -4.18 -2.03 -0.77
N PHE A 192 -4.67 -1.51 0.33
CA PHE A 192 -3.87 -1.11 1.50
C PHE A 192 -4.33 -1.89 2.74
N PRO A 193 -3.63 -1.81 3.90
CA PRO A 193 -3.75 -2.78 4.97
C PRO A 193 -5.18 -3.15 5.37
N ARG A 194 -5.36 -4.45 5.70
CA ARG A 194 -6.62 -5.22 5.81
C ARG A 194 -7.11 -5.86 4.53
N HIS A 195 -6.58 -5.46 3.37
CA HIS A 195 -6.73 -6.11 2.06
C HIS A 195 -8.06 -6.84 1.85
N PRO A 196 -9.12 -6.13 1.41
CA PRO A 196 -10.43 -6.72 1.20
C PRO A 196 -10.33 -8.00 0.37
N SER A 197 -10.93 -9.09 0.86
CA SER A 197 -10.92 -10.40 0.22
C SER A 197 -11.43 -10.34 -1.23
N GLU A 198 -12.36 -9.45 -1.49
CA GLU A 198 -12.98 -9.20 -2.79
C GLU A 198 -11.97 -8.64 -3.80
N THR A 199 -11.11 -7.70 -3.37
CA THR A 199 -10.00 -7.20 -4.21
C THR A 199 -9.02 -8.33 -4.51
N VAL A 200 -8.64 -9.10 -3.48
CA VAL A 200 -7.66 -10.19 -3.61
C VAL A 200 -8.19 -11.27 -4.55
N ALA A 201 -9.43 -11.74 -4.34
CA ALA A 201 -10.07 -12.75 -5.17
C ALA A 201 -10.14 -12.32 -6.64
N LEU A 202 -10.59 -11.09 -6.92
CA LEU A 202 -10.67 -10.59 -8.29
C LEU A 202 -9.30 -10.57 -8.97
N VAL A 203 -8.26 -10.09 -8.26
CA VAL A 203 -6.90 -10.03 -8.79
C VAL A 203 -6.38 -11.41 -9.15
N HIS A 204 -6.56 -12.39 -8.27
CA HIS A 204 -6.14 -13.77 -8.53
C HIS A 204 -6.91 -14.37 -9.72
N SER A 205 -8.24 -14.24 -9.76
CA SER A 205 -9.04 -14.76 -10.87
C SER A 205 -8.67 -14.09 -12.20
N ALA A 206 -8.48 -12.77 -12.23
CA ALA A 206 -8.06 -12.08 -13.44
C ALA A 206 -6.67 -12.53 -13.92
N LYS A 207 -5.75 -12.77 -12.98
CA LYS A 207 -4.40 -13.28 -13.29
C LYS A 207 -4.46 -14.67 -13.93
N GLU A 208 -5.26 -15.57 -13.38
CA GLU A 208 -5.47 -16.91 -13.94
C GLU A 208 -6.07 -16.88 -15.35
N LEU A 209 -6.82 -15.81 -15.66
CA LEU A 209 -7.43 -15.57 -16.97
C LEU A 209 -6.53 -14.77 -17.93
N GLY A 210 -5.26 -14.56 -17.57
CA GLY A 210 -4.25 -13.95 -18.43
C GLY A 210 -4.21 -12.42 -18.41
N ALA A 211 -4.92 -11.77 -17.48
CA ALA A 211 -4.80 -10.32 -17.30
C ALA A 211 -3.37 -9.95 -16.87
N LYS A 212 -2.91 -8.80 -17.36
CA LYS A 212 -1.76 -8.12 -16.75
C LYS A 212 -2.23 -7.48 -15.44
N ILE A 213 -1.50 -7.68 -14.35
CA ILE A 213 -1.85 -7.11 -13.04
C ILE A 213 -0.86 -6.02 -12.64
N LEU A 214 -1.38 -4.81 -12.49
CA LEU A 214 -0.69 -3.69 -11.84
C LEU A 214 -1.23 -3.54 -10.40
N ALA A 215 -0.43 -3.93 -9.42
CA ALA A 215 -0.77 -3.79 -8.01
C ALA A 215 -0.22 -2.47 -7.43
N ILE A 216 -1.07 -1.74 -6.71
CA ILE A 216 -0.75 -0.50 -6.00
C ILE A 216 -1.03 -0.71 -4.51
N THR A 217 0.02 -0.79 -3.69
CA THR A 217 -0.06 -1.24 -2.30
C THR A 217 1.18 -0.82 -1.49
N GLU A 218 1.25 -1.15 -0.20
CA GLU A 218 2.36 -0.79 0.68
C GLU A 218 3.63 -1.62 0.48
N GLY A 219 3.58 -2.73 -0.27
CA GLY A 219 4.75 -3.51 -0.61
C GLY A 219 4.51 -4.96 -1.01
N GLU A 220 5.61 -5.70 -1.09
CA GLU A 220 5.75 -7.04 -1.65
C GLU A 220 5.02 -8.12 -0.81
N LEU A 221 4.79 -7.84 0.47
CA LEU A 221 4.11 -8.75 1.40
C LEU A 221 2.58 -8.64 1.35
N SER A 222 2.04 -7.69 0.57
CA SER A 222 0.60 -7.56 0.36
C SER A 222 0.02 -8.76 -0.39
N PRO A 223 -1.19 -9.24 -0.06
CA PRO A 223 -1.82 -10.37 -0.76
C PRO A 223 -1.94 -10.16 -2.27
N ILE A 224 -2.21 -8.92 -2.73
CA ILE A 224 -2.33 -8.65 -4.17
C ILE A 224 -0.98 -8.65 -4.91
N SER A 225 0.13 -8.53 -4.17
CA SER A 225 1.48 -8.54 -4.77
C SER A 225 1.88 -9.92 -5.30
N GLN A 226 1.30 -11.01 -4.78
CA GLN A 226 1.63 -12.36 -5.22
C GLN A 226 1.17 -12.67 -6.65
N ALA A 227 0.09 -12.02 -7.09
CA ALA A 227 -0.45 -12.14 -8.44
C ALA A 227 -0.04 -10.97 -9.36
N ALA A 228 0.71 -10.00 -8.85
CA ALA A 228 1.11 -8.81 -9.58
C ALA A 228 2.18 -9.10 -10.63
N ASP A 229 2.00 -8.54 -11.83
CA ASP A 229 3.09 -8.45 -12.82
C ASP A 229 3.95 -7.21 -12.60
N LEU A 230 3.32 -6.14 -12.13
CA LEU A 230 3.94 -4.87 -11.82
C LEU A 230 3.46 -4.44 -10.43
N LEU A 231 4.41 -4.03 -9.59
CA LEU A 231 4.13 -3.54 -8.25
C LEU A 231 4.57 -2.08 -8.14
N LEU A 232 3.60 -1.19 -7.94
CA LEU A 232 3.84 0.19 -7.54
C LEU A 232 3.66 0.28 -6.03
N LYS A 233 4.78 0.27 -5.34
CA LYS A 233 4.83 0.44 -3.89
C LYS A 233 4.63 1.90 -3.53
N ILE A 234 3.70 2.17 -2.60
CA ILE A 234 3.46 3.51 -2.07
C ILE A 234 3.58 3.47 -0.55
N THR A 235 4.47 4.31 -0.02
CA THR A 235 4.60 4.51 1.42
C THR A 235 3.66 5.62 1.86
N THR A 236 2.68 5.29 2.69
CA THR A 236 1.67 6.24 3.17
C THR A 236 1.65 6.31 4.70
N PRO A 237 1.30 7.46 5.30
CA PRO A 237 0.98 7.50 6.72
C PRO A 237 -0.19 6.57 7.04
N GLN A 238 -0.20 6.08 8.28
CA GLN A 238 -1.23 5.19 8.78
C GLN A 238 -2.12 5.93 9.78
N PRO A 239 -3.45 5.71 9.77
CA PRO A 239 -4.17 4.82 8.86
C PRO A 239 -4.41 5.47 7.48
N VAL A 240 -4.23 4.67 6.42
CA VAL A 240 -4.33 5.14 5.02
C VAL A 240 -5.66 5.85 4.73
N ALA A 241 -6.75 5.37 5.32
CA ALA A 241 -8.10 5.88 5.11
C ALA A 241 -8.27 7.38 5.43
N THR A 242 -7.56 7.90 6.43
CA THR A 242 -7.71 9.28 6.90
C THR A 242 -6.50 10.15 6.61
N SER A 243 -5.33 9.55 6.44
CA SER A 243 -4.07 10.30 6.32
C SER A 243 -3.29 9.96 5.04
N GLY A 244 -3.49 8.78 4.46
CA GLY A 244 -2.66 8.29 3.34
C GLY A 244 -3.10 8.73 1.95
N MET A 245 -4.27 9.37 1.84
CA MET A 245 -4.87 9.74 0.55
C MET A 245 -4.03 10.75 -0.25
N PRO A 246 -3.44 11.81 0.33
CA PRO A 246 -2.64 12.79 -0.42
C PRO A 246 -1.48 12.14 -1.19
N THR A 247 -0.75 11.24 -0.53
CA THR A 247 0.35 10.49 -1.14
C THR A 247 -0.14 9.55 -2.24
N LEU A 248 -1.22 8.81 -1.98
CA LEU A 248 -1.81 7.90 -2.95
C LEU A 248 -2.28 8.64 -4.22
N PHE A 249 -3.05 9.71 -4.07
CA PHE A 249 -3.51 10.53 -5.20
C PHE A 249 -2.36 11.14 -5.99
N SER A 250 -1.28 11.56 -5.32
CA SER A 250 -0.12 12.12 -6.00
C SER A 250 0.55 11.10 -6.91
N ILE A 251 0.72 9.86 -6.47
CA ILE A 251 1.29 8.78 -7.31
C ILE A 251 0.34 8.40 -8.45
N LEU A 252 -0.97 8.34 -8.19
CA LEU A 252 -1.95 8.09 -9.25
C LEU A 252 -1.97 9.23 -10.29
N ASN A 253 -1.77 10.48 -9.86
CA ASN A 253 -1.61 11.62 -10.76
C ASN A 253 -0.33 11.52 -11.59
N VAL A 254 0.77 11.02 -11.02
CA VAL A 254 1.99 10.73 -11.80
C VAL A 254 1.72 9.71 -12.90
N LEU A 255 0.94 8.65 -12.64
CA LEU A 255 0.55 7.69 -13.69
C LEU A 255 -0.26 8.34 -14.80
N ILE A 256 -1.29 9.12 -14.44
CA ILE A 256 -2.13 9.83 -15.41
C ILE A 256 -1.30 10.80 -16.25
N LYS A 257 -0.48 11.63 -15.61
CA LYS A 257 0.40 12.58 -16.32
C LYS A 257 1.42 11.85 -17.19
N GLY A 258 1.95 10.71 -16.73
CA GLY A 258 2.79 9.84 -17.54
C GLY A 258 2.10 9.42 -18.83
N VAL A 259 0.86 8.91 -18.75
CA VAL A 259 0.07 8.55 -19.94
C VAL A 259 -0.14 9.77 -20.84
N MET A 260 -0.52 10.93 -20.30
CA MET A 260 -0.72 12.16 -21.09
C MET A 260 0.53 12.61 -21.84
N VAL A 261 1.71 12.44 -21.24
CA VAL A 261 2.99 12.83 -21.86
C VAL A 261 3.43 11.81 -22.91
N HIS A 262 3.27 10.52 -22.64
CA HIS A 262 3.77 9.45 -23.50
C HIS A 262 2.80 9.01 -24.62
N ASP A 263 1.51 9.39 -24.53
CA ASP A 263 0.47 9.10 -25.54
C ASP A 263 -0.28 10.38 -25.95
N SER A 264 0.45 11.49 -26.03
CA SER A 264 -0.12 12.85 -26.16
C SER A 264 -1.07 13.02 -27.34
N GLU A 265 -0.74 12.48 -28.52
CA GLU A 265 -1.60 12.61 -29.71
C GLU A 265 -2.97 11.94 -29.54
N ASN A 266 -3.01 10.72 -28.99
CA ASN A 266 -4.27 10.00 -28.78
C ASN A 266 -5.07 10.64 -27.64
N VAL A 267 -4.40 11.10 -26.59
CA VAL A 267 -5.02 11.82 -25.48
C VAL A 267 -5.64 13.13 -25.96
N GLN A 268 -4.95 13.92 -26.79
CA GLN A 268 -5.49 15.16 -27.35
C GLN A 268 -6.74 14.90 -28.20
N LYS A 269 -6.70 13.91 -29.10
CA LYS A 269 -7.87 13.51 -29.92
C LYS A 269 -9.04 13.10 -29.03
N ARG A 270 -8.76 12.35 -27.95
CA ARG A 270 -9.79 11.89 -27.01
C ARG A 270 -10.40 13.04 -26.21
N LEU A 271 -9.58 13.97 -25.72
CA LEU A 271 -10.05 15.15 -24.97
C LEU A 271 -10.89 16.06 -25.85
N GLN A 272 -10.46 16.34 -27.09
CA GLN A 272 -11.27 17.11 -28.05
C GLN A 272 -12.64 16.46 -28.27
N HIS A 273 -12.67 15.14 -28.53
CA HIS A 273 -13.93 14.42 -28.71
C HIS A 273 -14.79 14.40 -27.44
N TYR A 274 -14.15 14.30 -26.27
CA TYR A 274 -14.84 14.35 -24.98
C TYR A 274 -15.50 15.73 -24.76
N ASP A 275 -14.79 16.82 -25.03
CA ASP A 275 -15.29 18.19 -24.88
C ASP A 275 -16.42 18.49 -25.87
N GLU A 276 -16.31 18.04 -27.12
CA GLU A 276 -17.37 18.15 -28.13
C GLU A 276 -18.68 17.45 -27.72
N ILE A 277 -18.59 16.32 -27.01
CA ILE A 277 -19.77 15.60 -26.51
C ILE A 277 -20.27 16.25 -25.22
N SER A 278 -19.36 16.60 -24.31
CA SER A 278 -19.67 17.17 -23.00
C SER A 278 -20.41 18.50 -23.13
N SER A 279 -19.96 19.40 -24.02
CA SER A 279 -20.63 20.67 -24.33
C SER A 279 -22.04 20.51 -24.89
N LYS A 280 -22.36 19.36 -25.51
CA LYS A 280 -23.72 19.05 -26.00
C LYS A 280 -24.63 18.47 -24.92
N LEU A 281 -24.07 17.75 -23.96
CA LEU A 281 -24.83 17.02 -22.93
C LEU A 281 -25.01 17.80 -21.65
N TYR A 282 -24.04 18.64 -21.29
CA TYR A 282 -24.01 19.43 -20.08
C TYR A 282 -23.93 20.91 -20.45
N SER A 283 -24.88 21.69 -19.93
CA SER A 283 -24.76 23.14 -19.91
C SER A 283 -23.81 23.52 -18.77
N PHE A 284 -22.66 24.12 -19.07
CA PHE A 284 -21.81 24.68 -18.04
C PHE A 284 -22.27 26.11 -17.74
N VAL A 285 -22.15 26.51 -16.47
CA VAL A 285 -22.44 27.89 -16.09
C VAL A 285 -21.33 28.76 -16.68
N GLY A 286 -21.63 29.54 -17.72
CA GLY A 286 -20.66 30.42 -18.41
C GLY A 286 -20.44 30.14 -19.89
N ASP A 287 -21.23 29.26 -20.55
CA ASP A 287 -21.15 29.02 -22.00
C ASP A 287 -21.67 30.20 -22.87
N GLU A 288 -21.58 31.44 -22.37
CA GLU A 288 -21.56 32.65 -23.20
C GLU A 288 -20.09 33.02 -23.42
N GLU A 289 -19.56 32.66 -24.61
CA GLU A 289 -18.32 33.17 -25.23
C GLU A 289 -17.21 33.69 -24.27
N ASP A 290 -16.45 32.79 -23.65
CA ASP A 290 -15.11 33.13 -23.18
C ASP A 290 -14.05 32.38 -24.00
N ASP A 291 -13.46 33.14 -24.94
CA ASP A 291 -12.32 32.81 -25.78
C ASP A 291 -11.09 32.49 -24.92
N TYR A 292 -10.92 31.22 -24.55
CA TYR A 292 -9.68 30.74 -23.93
C TYR A 292 -8.65 30.31 -24.99
N SER A 293 -8.20 31.27 -25.78
CA SER A 293 -6.99 31.13 -26.59
C SER A 293 -5.73 31.33 -25.71
N ILE A 294 -5.36 30.39 -24.83
CA ILE A 294 -4.01 30.43 -24.22
C ILE A 294 -3.41 29.04 -23.94
N PHE A 295 -2.33 28.77 -24.71
CA PHE A 295 -1.26 27.74 -24.67
C PHE A 295 -1.53 26.36 -25.30
#